data_AF-A0A7Y8L9T1-F1
#
_entry.id   AF-A0A7Y8L9T1-F1
#
_cell.length_a   1.000
_cell.length_b   1.000
_cell.length_c   1.000
_cell.angle_alpha   90.00
_cell.angle_beta   90.00
_cell.angle_gamma   90.00
#
_symmetry.space_group_name_H-M   'P 1'
#
loop_
_entity.id
_entity.type
_entity.pdbx_description
1 polymer ?
#
loop_
_entity_poly.entity_id
_entity_poly.type
_entity_poly.pdbx_seq_one_letter_code
_entity_poly.pdbx_strand_id
1 'polypeptide(L)' 'MYLFGSRVDDNKRGGDIDLYIELDSFENIGKNKIEFLILLKRAIGEQKIDVVFDMGENRLIDINAKRDGVLLWKS' A
#
# COMPACT_ATOMS: atom_id res chain seq x y z
N MET A 1 -4.45 0.70 6.44
CA MET A 1 -3.81 1.08 5.16
C MET A 1 -2.89 2.26 5.39
N TYR A 2 -1.63 2.11 5.03
CA TYR A 2 -0.60 3.14 5.14
C TYR A 2 -0.07 3.50 3.75
N LEU A 3 0.20 4.77 3.53
CA LEU A 3 1.12 5.24 2.48
C LEU A 3 2.53 5.23 3.06
N PHE A 4 3.49 4.61 2.38
CA PHE A 4 4.88 4.62 2.82
C PHE A 4 5.82 4.97 1.65
N GLY A 5 7.12 4.85 1.88
CA GLY A 5 8.12 5.08 0.81
C GLY A 5 8.33 6.56 0.48
N SER A 6 8.63 6.86 -0.78
CA SER A 6 9.03 8.22 -1.20
C SER A 6 7.89 9.22 -1.17
N ARG A 7 6.63 8.76 -1.28
CA ARG A 7 5.42 9.59 -1.41
C ARG A 7 4.83 10.05 -0.08
N VAL A 8 5.46 9.76 1.05
CA VAL A 8 5.10 10.37 2.35
C VAL A 8 5.57 11.81 2.50
N ASP A 9 6.46 12.28 1.62
CA ASP A 9 7.02 13.63 1.62
C ASP A 9 6.84 14.26 0.22
N ASP A 10 5.93 15.22 0.14
CA ASP A 10 5.57 15.92 -1.11
C ASP A 10 6.75 16.69 -1.74
N ASN A 11 7.82 16.96 -0.98
CA ASN A 11 9.02 17.62 -1.50
C ASN A 11 9.89 16.66 -2.32
N LYS A 12 9.70 15.35 -2.20
CA LYS A 12 10.44 14.35 -2.98
C LYS A 12 9.83 14.24 -4.37
N ARG A 13 10.69 14.23 -5.40
CA ARG A 13 10.28 14.18 -6.81
C ARG A 13 10.25 12.75 -7.32
N GLY A 14 9.17 12.37 -8.01
CA GLY A 14 9.04 11.08 -8.68
C GLY A 14 8.77 9.90 -7.73
N GLY A 15 8.85 8.68 -8.26
CA GLY A 15 8.67 7.44 -7.52
C GLY A 15 7.25 6.88 -7.57
N ASP A 16 7.15 5.60 -7.24
CA ASP A 16 5.92 4.82 -7.24
C ASP A 16 5.13 5.11 -5.95
N ILE A 17 3.82 4.83 -5.94
CA ILE A 17 2.98 4.95 -4.75
C ILE A 17 3.06 3.62 -4.00
N ASP A 18 3.76 3.63 -2.86
CA ASP A 18 3.89 2.44 -2.01
C ASP A 18 2.74 2.39 -1.00
N LEU A 19 1.85 1.40 -1.14
CA LEU A 19 0.72 1.17 -0.23
C LEU A 19 0.92 -0.11 0.58
N TYR A 20 0.75 0.03 1.89
CA TYR A 20 0.75 -1.09 2.83
C TYR A 20 -0.65 -1.34 3.35
N ILE A 21 -1.15 -2.57 3.16
CA ILE A 21 -2.53 -2.94 3.49
C ILE A 21 -2.51 -4.10 4.49
N GLU A 22 -3.07 -3.84 5.67
CA GLU A 22 -3.42 -4.86 6.64
C GLU A 22 -4.74 -5.51 6.21
N LEU A 23 -4.80 -6.84 6.22
CA LEU A 23 -5.97 -7.61 5.83
C LEU A 23 -6.46 -8.44 7.01
N ASP A 24 -7.77 -8.48 7.19
CA ASP A 24 -8.40 -9.35 8.20
C ASP A 24 -8.46 -10.82 7.73
N SER A 25 -8.36 -11.06 6.42
CA SER A 25 -8.37 -12.40 5.82
C SER A 25 -7.52 -12.45 4.54
N PHE A 26 -6.89 -13.61 4.33
CA PHE A 26 -6.08 -13.91 3.14
C PHE A 26 -6.87 -14.65 2.03
N GLU A 27 -8.17 -14.90 2.24
CA GLU A 27 -9.00 -15.54 1.22
C GLU A 27 -9.06 -14.71 -0.06
N ASN A 28 -8.86 -15.37 -1.20
CA ASN A 28 -8.88 -14.75 -2.53
C ASN A 28 -7.93 -13.54 -2.70
N ILE A 29 -6.86 -13.45 -1.90
CA ILE A 29 -5.94 -12.29 -1.88
C ILE A 29 -5.44 -11.88 -3.27
N GLY A 30 -5.14 -12.85 -4.15
CA GLY A 30 -4.72 -12.57 -5.53
C GLY A 30 -5.80 -11.87 -6.35
N LYS A 31 -7.04 -12.34 -6.28
CA LYS A 31 -8.18 -11.74 -6.99
C LYS A 31 -8.49 -10.35 -6.42
N ASN A 32 -8.53 -10.22 -5.10
CA ASN A 32 -8.80 -8.96 -4.42
C ASN A 32 -7.71 -7.91 -4.73
N LYS A 33 -6.44 -8.34 -4.81
CA LYS A 33 -5.32 -7.48 -5.24
C LYS A 33 -5.54 -6.92 -6.63
N ILE A 34 -5.89 -7.77 -7.59
CA ILE A 34 -6.11 -7.36 -8.98
C ILE A 34 -7.28 -6.38 -9.06
N GLU A 35 -8.41 -6.69 -8.42
CA GLU A 35 -9.58 -5.83 -8.41
C GLU A 35 -9.29 -4.47 -7.76
N PHE A 36 -8.60 -4.47 -6.62
CA PHE A 36 -8.14 -3.25 -5.95
C PHE A 36 -7.27 -2.39 -6.87
N LEU A 37 -6.26 -2.97 -7.52
CA LEU A 37 -5.38 -2.25 -8.43
C LEU A 37 -6.14 -1.66 -9.64
N ILE A 38 -7.10 -2.40 -10.19
CA ILE A 38 -7.96 -1.89 -11.29
C ILE A 38 -8.78 -0.69 -10.83
N LEU A 39 -9.44 -0.77 -9.67
CA LEU A 39 -10.27 0.30 -9.15
C LEU A 39 -9.42 1.54 -8.79
N LEU A 40 -8.29 1.34 -8.13
CA LEU A 40 -7.38 2.42 -7.75
C LEU A 40 -6.84 3.14 -8.98
N LYS A 41 -6.39 2.38 -10.00
CA LYS A 41 -5.93 2.94 -11.27
C LYS A 41 -7.00 3.75 -11.99
N ARG A 42 -8.26 3.32 -11.96
CA ARG A 42 -9.38 4.10 -12.51
C ARG A 42 -9.62 5.39 -11.74
N ALA A 43 -9.38 5.40 -10.43
CA ALA A 43 -9.62 6.56 -9.58
C ALA A 43 -8.52 7.62 -9.69
N ILE A 44 -7.24 7.22 -9.76
CA ILE A 44 -6.10 8.17 -9.71
C ILE A 44 -5.31 8.24 -11.02
N GLY A 45 -5.74 7.52 -12.04
CA GLY A 45 -5.09 7.47 -13.35
C GLY A 45 -3.89 6.52 -13.42
N GLU A 46 -3.11 6.65 -14.49
CA GLU A 46 -1.89 5.87 -14.73
C GLU A 46 -0.78 6.32 -13.78
N GLN A 47 -0.78 5.78 -12.55
CA GLN A 47 0.31 5.89 -11.59
C GLN A 47 0.89 4.50 -11.36
N LYS A 48 2.21 4.41 -11.19
CA LYS A 48 2.84 3.19 -10.71
C LYS A 48 2.54 3.05 -9.22
N ILE A 49 1.95 1.93 -8.85
CA ILE A 49 1.50 1.65 -7.47
C ILE A 49 2.04 0.29 -7.08
N ASP A 50 2.80 0.24 -5.99
CA ASP A 50 3.26 -0.99 -5.38
C ASP A 50 2.43 -1.27 -4.12
N VAL A 51 1.83 -2.46 -4.09
CA VAL A 51 0.98 -2.89 -2.96
C VAL A 51 1.64 -4.04 -2.22
N VAL A 52 1.89 -3.82 -0.93
CA VAL A 52 2.39 -4.80 0.02
C VAL A 52 1.27 -5.14 1.00
N PHE A 53 0.98 -6.43 1.15
CA PHE A 53 0.06 -6.92 2.16
C PHE A 53 0.81 -7.32 3.42
N ASP A 54 0.23 -7.02 4.58
CA ASP A 54 0.66 -7.59 5.85
C ASP A 54 0.35 -9.10 5.84
N MET A 55 1.39 -9.93 5.91
CA MET A 55 1.27 -11.39 5.97
C MET A 55 1.41 -11.92 7.40
N GLY A 56 1.50 -11.05 8.41
CA GLY A 56 1.72 -11.43 9.82
C GLY A 56 3.15 -11.88 10.14
N GLU A 57 4.10 -11.67 9.22
CA GLU A 57 5.47 -12.18 9.31
C GLU A 57 6.44 -11.20 10.02
N ASN A 58 5.99 -9.99 10.39
CA ASN A 58 6.81 -8.94 11.01
C ASN A 58 8.12 -8.65 10.25
N ARG A 59 8.07 -8.64 8.92
CA ARG A 59 9.21 -8.31 8.07
C ARG A 59 9.61 -6.86 8.30
N LEU A 60 10.84 -6.51 7.96
CA LEU A 60 11.32 -5.13 8.04
C LEU A 60 10.41 -4.13 7.32
N ILE A 61 9.81 -4.54 6.20
CA ILE A 61 8.85 -3.71 5.46
C ILE A 61 7.55 -3.47 6.24
N ASP A 62 7.06 -4.48 6.98
CA ASP A 62 5.85 -4.35 7.80
C ASP A 62 6.09 -3.33 8.92
N ILE A 63 7.26 -3.40 9.56
CA ILE A 63 7.67 -2.49 10.63
C ILE A 63 7.87 -1.07 10.09
N ASN A 64 8.62 -0.91 9.00
CA ASN A 64 8.93 0.39 8.43
C ASN A 64 7.67 1.08 7.88
N ALA A 65 6.77 0.37 7.23
CA ALA A 65 5.53 0.93 6.72
C ALA A 65 4.64 1.47 7.84
N LYS A 66 4.55 0.78 8.98
CA LYS A 66 3.77 1.22 10.15
C LYS A 66 4.45 2.35 10.93
N ARG A 67 5.79 2.37 10.97
CA ARG A 67 6.57 3.37 11.71
C ARG A 67 6.72 4.69 10.97
N ASP A 68 7.11 4.62 9.70
CA ASP A 68 7.50 5.79 8.88
C ASP A 68 6.41 6.18 7.88
N GLY A 69 5.37 5.35 7.71
CA GLY A 69 4.26 5.62 6.82
C GLY A 69 3.19 6.53 7.42
N VAL A 70 2.35 7.07 6.55
CA VAL A 70 1.17 7.87 6.89
C VAL A 70 -0.05 6.95 6.90
N LEU A 71 -0.76 6.89 8.03
CA LEU A 71 -2.01 6.16 8.14
C LEU A 71 -3.09 6.84 7.30
N LEU A 72 -3.54 6.18 6.23
CA LEU A 72 -4.61 6.68 5.36
C LEU A 72 -5.98 6.19 5.82
N TRP A 73 -6.05 4.98 6.35
CA TRP A 73 -7.32 4.35 6.77
C TRP A 73 -7.09 3.20 7.75
N LYS A 74 -8.02 2.99 8.67
CA LYS A 74 -8.05 1.87 9.62
C LYS A 74 -9.50 1.41 9.79
N SER A 75 -9.75 0.09 9.72
CA SER A 75 -11.04 -0.52 10.05
C SER A 75 -11.32 -0.51 11.54
#